data_AF-A0A3B0BXJ5-F1
#
_entry.id   AF-A0A3B0BXJ5-F1
#
_cell.length_a   1.000
_cell.length_b   1.000
_cell.length_c   1.000
_cell.angle_alpha   90.00
_cell.angle_beta   90.00
_cell.angle_gamma   90.00
#
_symmetry.space_group_name_H-M   'P 1'
#
loop_
_entity.id
_entity.type
_entity.pdbx_description
1 polymer ?
#
loop_
_entity_poly.entity_id
_entity_poly.type
_entity_poly.pdbx_seq_one_letter_code
_entity_poly.pdbx_strand_id
1 'polypeptide(L)'
;MEIERESKRVGILIIVILTTISCIFLFTYKAFDFINPQNQYQITKTKIISEKGERIDSFSIAIHSRDSIKPNNYFELDRYCCSFTGTGKPSKQVVFNNINDGYSWEKCHVIFDYVEKDSLKNLTVKEKLEIIDQNNQSEDFDRMPFKFERDKVYHLFGLKGIEGSYYLSLDSSNNLIVEYFDGGPL
;
A
#
# COMPACT_ATOMS: atom_id res chain seq x y z
N MET A 1 9.93 -63.00 -19.37
CA MET A 1 9.41 -61.94 -20.26
C MET A 1 8.40 -61.01 -19.55
N GLU A 2 7.72 -61.43 -18.48
CA GLU A 2 6.83 -60.55 -17.68
C GLU A 2 7.57 -59.63 -16.68
N ILE A 3 8.60 -60.14 -15.99
CA ILE A 3 9.37 -59.38 -14.99
C ILE A 3 10.04 -58.13 -15.61
N GLU A 4 10.46 -58.22 -16.87
CA GLU A 4 11.11 -57.12 -17.59
C GLU A 4 10.13 -55.99 -17.98
N ARG A 5 8.83 -56.31 -18.12
CA ARG A 5 7.78 -55.32 -18.37
C ARG A 5 7.39 -54.56 -17.11
N GLU A 6 7.34 -55.24 -15.96
CA GLU A 6 7.05 -54.57 -14.68
C GLU A 6 8.19 -53.66 -14.24
N SER A 7 9.45 -54.08 -14.40
CA SER A 7 10.61 -53.25 -14.08
C SER A 7 10.65 -51.95 -14.92
N LYS A 8 10.29 -52.01 -16.21
CA LYS A 8 10.16 -50.82 -17.06
C LYS A 8 9.03 -49.89 -16.63
N ARG A 9 7.91 -50.43 -16.14
CA ARG A 9 6.78 -49.61 -15.64
C ARG A 9 7.13 -48.87 -14.35
N VAL A 10 7.83 -49.53 -13.43
CA VAL A 10 8.28 -48.90 -12.18
C VAL A 10 9.32 -47.80 -12.46
N GLY A 11 10.26 -48.04 -13.39
CA GLY A 11 11.24 -47.04 -13.79
C GLY A 11 10.63 -45.77 -14.39
N ILE A 12 9.62 -45.92 -15.25
CA ILE A 12 8.90 -44.76 -15.83
C ILE A 12 8.13 -44.00 -14.75
N LEU A 13 7.49 -44.69 -13.81
CA LEU A 13 6.74 -44.05 -12.73
C LEU A 13 7.64 -43.20 -11.83
N ILE A 14 8.85 -43.69 -11.50
CA ILE A 14 9.82 -42.95 -10.68
C ILE A 14 10.33 -41.69 -11.40
N ILE A 15 10.59 -41.77 -12.71
CA ILE A 15 11.04 -40.61 -13.50
C ILE A 15 9.94 -39.54 -13.56
N VAL A 16 8.67 -39.93 -13.70
CA VAL A 16 7.54 -39.00 -13.72
C VAL A 16 7.35 -38.32 -12.35
N ILE A 17 7.52 -39.05 -11.24
CA ILE A 17 7.45 -38.48 -9.89
C ILE A 17 8.63 -37.52 -9.63
N LEU A 18 9.85 -37.89 -10.02
CA LEU A 18 11.02 -37.03 -9.81
C LEU A 18 10.96 -35.75 -10.65
N THR A 19 10.48 -35.83 -11.90
CA THR A 19 10.32 -34.65 -12.76
C THR A 19 9.19 -33.74 -12.28
N THR A 20 8.08 -34.29 -11.77
CA THR A 20 7.02 -33.46 -11.17
C THR A 20 7.46 -32.77 -9.89
N ILE A 21 8.20 -33.44 -9.01
CA ILE A 21 8.76 -32.81 -7.79
C ILE A 21 9.76 -31.71 -8.16
N SER A 22 10.62 -31.93 -9.16
CA SER A 22 11.58 -30.92 -9.63
C SER A 22 10.89 -29.71 -10.26
N CYS A 23 9.83 -29.92 -11.04
CA CYS A 23 9.00 -28.82 -11.57
C CYS A 23 8.31 -28.05 -10.45
N ILE A 24 7.79 -28.71 -9.41
CA ILE A 24 7.17 -28.03 -8.26
C ILE A 24 8.20 -27.19 -7.50
N PHE A 25 9.43 -27.70 -7.30
CA PHE A 25 10.52 -26.95 -6.65
C PHE A 25 11.02 -25.77 -7.48
N LEU A 26 11.01 -25.88 -8.81
CA LEU A 26 11.40 -24.77 -9.70
C LEU A 26 10.31 -23.69 -9.82
N PHE A 27 9.05 -24.03 -9.59
CA PHE A 27 7.95 -23.05 -9.57
C PHE A 27 7.80 -22.32 -8.23
N THR A 28 8.29 -22.86 -7.12
CA THR A 28 8.24 -22.17 -5.81
C THR A 28 9.44 -21.24 -5.56
N TYR A 29 10.53 -21.38 -6.32
CA TYR A 29 11.76 -20.62 -6.07
C TYR A 29 11.88 -19.27 -6.81
N LYS A 30 10.91 -18.90 -7.66
CA LYS A 30 10.99 -17.67 -8.49
C LYS A 30 9.94 -16.60 -8.19
N ALA A 31 9.27 -16.67 -7.03
CA ALA A 31 8.36 -15.62 -6.57
C ALA A 31 8.55 -15.30 -5.08
N PHE A 32 9.76 -15.45 -4.56
CA PHE A 32 10.16 -14.83 -3.29
C PHE A 32 10.91 -13.55 -3.61
N ASP A 33 10.15 -12.53 -4.01
CA ASP A 33 10.57 -11.17 -3.69
C ASP A 33 10.67 -11.08 -2.17
N PHE A 34 11.76 -10.47 -1.72
CA PHE A 34 12.11 -10.25 -0.33
C PHE A 34 11.10 -9.29 0.32
N ILE A 35 9.88 -9.74 0.59
CA ILE A 35 8.98 -9.03 1.48
C ILE A 35 9.47 -9.35 2.88
N ASN A 36 10.12 -8.40 3.54
CA ASN A 36 10.46 -8.52 4.95
C ASN A 36 9.16 -8.89 5.72
N PRO A 37 9.04 -10.13 6.25
CA PRO A 37 7.79 -10.63 6.82
C PRO A 37 7.43 -9.96 8.16
N GLN A 38 8.22 -8.99 8.61
CA GLN A 38 7.99 -8.32 9.87
C GLN A 38 6.92 -7.23 9.80
N ASN A 39 6.66 -6.64 8.61
CA ASN A 39 5.82 -5.45 8.45
C ASN A 39 4.83 -5.58 7.29
N GLN A 40 4.18 -6.73 7.10
CA GLN A 40 3.22 -6.89 6.00
C GLN A 40 1.85 -6.30 6.43
N TYR A 41 1.14 -5.68 5.50
CA TYR A 41 -0.23 -5.20 5.70
C TYR A 41 -1.04 -5.64 4.49
N GLN A 42 -2.22 -6.23 4.71
CA GLN A 42 -3.07 -6.65 3.60
C GLN A 42 -3.97 -5.51 3.17
N ILE A 43 -3.71 -4.96 1.97
CA ILE A 43 -4.56 -3.92 1.38
C ILE A 43 -5.47 -4.58 0.35
N THR A 44 -6.77 -4.49 0.57
CA THR A 44 -7.78 -4.85 -0.42
C THR A 44 -8.45 -3.60 -0.95
N LYS A 45 -9.14 -3.72 -2.09
CA LYS A 45 -9.94 -2.63 -2.65
C LYS A 45 -10.98 -2.05 -1.67
N THR A 46 -11.35 -2.80 -0.63
CA THR A 46 -12.41 -2.42 0.31
C THR A 46 -11.91 -2.12 1.72
N LYS A 47 -10.68 -2.50 2.09
CA LYS A 47 -10.15 -2.33 3.44
C LYS A 47 -8.62 -2.45 3.53
N ILE A 48 -8.07 -1.89 4.60
CA ILE A 48 -6.72 -2.20 5.11
C ILE A 48 -6.86 -3.06 6.36
N ILE A 49 -6.02 -4.11 6.47
CA ILE A 49 -5.93 -4.96 7.66
C ILE A 49 -4.50 -4.88 8.20
N SER A 50 -4.38 -4.54 9.48
CA SER A 50 -3.13 -4.63 10.23
C SER A 50 -2.74 -6.08 10.48
N GLU A 51 -1.46 -6.37 10.30
CA GLU A 51 -0.89 -7.62 10.77
C GLU A 51 -0.66 -7.65 12.27
N LYS A 52 -0.61 -8.88 12.81
CA LYS A 52 -0.34 -9.15 14.24
C LYS A 52 -1.34 -8.48 15.18
N GLY A 53 -2.41 -7.95 14.62
CA GLY A 53 -3.47 -7.25 15.29
C GLY A 53 -2.99 -5.99 16.00
N GLU A 54 -2.06 -5.27 15.38
CA GLU A 54 -1.78 -3.89 15.75
C GLU A 54 -2.98 -3.00 15.42
N ARG A 55 -3.06 -1.86 16.09
CA ARG A 55 -4.14 -0.90 15.88
C ARG A 55 -3.74 0.09 14.78
N ILE A 56 -4.68 0.44 13.92
CA ILE A 56 -4.48 1.46 12.89
C ILE A 56 -4.98 2.77 13.47
N ASP A 57 -4.07 3.63 13.94
CA ASP A 57 -4.44 4.91 14.53
C ASP A 57 -4.64 5.98 13.45
N SER A 58 -3.76 5.99 12.46
CA SER A 58 -3.83 6.88 11.30
C SER A 58 -3.00 6.33 10.14
N PHE A 59 -3.28 6.84 8.93
CA PHE A 59 -2.44 6.71 7.74
C PHE A 59 -2.89 7.75 6.70
N SER A 60 -2.19 7.86 5.58
CA SER A 60 -2.58 8.76 4.51
C SER A 60 -2.31 8.16 3.13
N ILE A 61 -3.12 8.58 2.16
CA ILE A 61 -3.05 8.18 0.76
C ILE A 61 -2.89 9.43 -0.08
N ALA A 62 -1.76 9.54 -0.77
CA ALA A 62 -1.55 10.51 -1.84
C ALA A 62 -1.98 9.91 -3.17
N ILE A 63 -2.57 10.73 -4.03
CA ILE A 63 -3.07 10.36 -5.35
C ILE A 63 -2.22 11.09 -6.39
N HIS A 64 -1.66 10.34 -7.31
CA HIS A 64 -0.81 10.86 -8.39
C HIS A 64 -1.39 10.48 -9.75
N SER A 65 -1.10 11.27 -10.78
CA SER A 65 -1.32 10.83 -12.16
C SER A 65 -0.39 9.66 -12.50
N ARG A 66 -0.89 8.69 -13.27
CA ARG A 66 -0.11 7.52 -13.72
C ARG A 66 0.92 7.86 -14.81
N ASP A 67 0.84 9.02 -15.45
CA ASP A 67 1.76 9.39 -16.55
C ASP A 67 3.22 9.57 -16.09
N SER A 68 3.48 9.55 -14.78
CA SER A 68 4.79 9.74 -14.18
C SER A 68 5.29 8.49 -13.43
N ILE A 69 5.35 7.30 -14.07
CA ILE A 69 5.83 6.04 -13.44
C ILE A 69 7.37 6.01 -13.23
N LYS A 70 7.98 7.11 -12.80
CA LYS A 70 9.36 7.11 -12.30
C LYS A 70 9.37 7.57 -10.85
N PRO A 71 10.07 6.85 -9.96
CA PRO A 71 10.35 7.40 -8.64
C PRO A 71 11.01 8.77 -8.84
N ASN A 72 10.44 9.81 -8.22
CA ASN A 72 10.87 11.21 -8.21
C ASN A 72 10.18 12.21 -9.15
N ASN A 73 9.15 11.84 -9.94
CA ASN A 73 8.42 12.81 -10.80
C ASN A 73 6.88 12.78 -10.64
N TYR A 74 6.36 12.33 -9.49
CA TYR A 74 4.92 12.29 -9.26
C TYR A 74 4.39 13.69 -8.90
N PHE A 75 3.47 14.22 -9.72
CA PHE A 75 2.66 15.36 -9.30
C PHE A 75 1.50 14.82 -8.44
N GLU A 76 1.48 15.20 -7.16
CA GLU A 76 0.36 14.90 -6.26
C GLU A 76 -0.86 15.72 -6.66
N LEU A 77 -1.95 15.02 -6.95
CA LEU A 77 -3.25 15.61 -7.30
C LEU A 77 -4.03 15.96 -6.03
N ASP A 78 -4.14 14.99 -5.13
CA ASP A 78 -4.85 15.10 -3.87
C ASP A 78 -4.19 14.18 -2.84
N ARG A 79 -4.38 14.49 -1.57
CA ARG A 79 -4.00 13.60 -0.47
C ARG A 79 -5.09 13.59 0.58
N TYR A 80 -5.31 12.41 1.14
CA TYR A 80 -6.30 12.19 2.18
C TYR A 80 -5.66 11.51 3.37
N CYS A 81 -5.92 12.02 4.57
CA CYS A 81 -5.57 11.35 5.80
C CYS A 81 -6.77 10.61 6.35
N CYS A 82 -6.54 9.43 6.92
CA CYS A 82 -7.52 8.69 7.69
C CYS A 82 -7.01 8.61 9.12
N SER A 83 -7.84 9.03 10.07
CA SER A 83 -7.47 9.09 11.49
C SER A 83 -8.60 8.58 12.36
N PHE A 84 -8.27 7.89 13.44
CA PHE A 84 -9.24 7.52 14.46
C PHE A 84 -9.59 8.74 15.33
N THR A 85 -10.85 9.16 15.32
CA THR A 85 -11.42 10.29 16.07
C THR A 85 -12.46 9.85 17.10
N GLY A 86 -12.76 8.55 17.19
CA GLY A 86 -13.72 8.00 18.14
C GLY A 86 -13.25 8.03 19.61
N THR A 87 -14.19 7.86 20.54
CA THR A 87 -13.91 7.72 21.98
C THR A 87 -13.55 6.28 22.39
N GLY A 88 -13.71 5.33 21.47
CA GLY A 88 -13.45 3.91 21.68
C GLY A 88 -12.01 3.49 21.42
N LYS A 89 -11.79 2.20 21.14
CA LYS A 89 -10.49 1.70 20.73
C LYS A 89 -10.39 1.67 19.20
N PRO A 90 -9.29 2.15 18.60
CA PRO A 90 -9.04 2.01 17.18
C PRO A 90 -9.08 0.54 16.75
N SER A 91 -9.58 0.33 15.53
CA SER A 91 -9.68 -0.99 14.92
C SER A 91 -8.35 -1.46 14.35
N LYS A 92 -8.22 -2.78 14.18
CA LYS A 92 -7.13 -3.42 13.43
C LYS A 92 -7.40 -3.39 11.92
N GLN A 93 -8.59 -2.95 11.52
CA GLN A 93 -9.07 -2.90 10.15
C GLN A 93 -9.74 -1.56 9.87
N VAL A 94 -9.41 -0.94 8.74
CA VAL A 94 -10.09 0.25 8.23
C VAL A 94 -10.84 -0.10 6.95
N VAL A 95 -12.14 0.16 6.90
CA VAL A 95 -13.00 -0.10 5.72
C VAL A 95 -13.16 1.17 4.91
N PHE A 96 -12.98 1.08 3.59
CA PHE A 96 -13.04 2.23 2.69
C PHE A 96 -14.45 2.57 2.23
N ASN A 97 -15.26 1.54 1.93
CA ASN A 97 -16.53 1.71 1.22
C ASN A 97 -17.75 1.86 2.15
N ASN A 98 -17.55 1.83 3.47
CA ASN A 98 -18.59 1.96 4.47
C ASN A 98 -18.17 3.02 5.51
N ILE A 99 -19.14 3.54 6.25
CA ILE A 99 -18.85 4.30 7.48
C ILE A 99 -18.04 3.38 8.39
N ASN A 100 -16.92 3.90 8.87
CA ASN A 100 -16.02 3.17 9.74
C ASN A 100 -16.09 3.82 11.13
N ASP A 101 -16.74 3.13 12.08
CA ASP A 101 -17.10 3.69 13.39
C ASP A 101 -15.87 4.26 14.12
N GLY A 102 -15.78 5.59 14.15
CA GLY A 102 -14.72 6.35 14.81
C GLY A 102 -13.51 6.67 13.93
N TYR A 103 -13.53 6.42 12.63
CA TYR A 103 -12.53 6.94 11.69
C TYR A 103 -13.12 8.04 10.83
N SER A 104 -12.38 9.13 10.68
CA SER A 104 -12.66 10.17 9.70
C SER A 104 -11.60 10.17 8.62
N TRP A 105 -12.01 10.59 7.43
CA TRP A 105 -11.13 10.97 6.35
C TRP A 105 -11.13 12.49 6.25
N GLU A 106 -9.98 13.08 5.97
CA GLU A 106 -9.88 14.52 5.71
C GLU A 106 -9.00 14.74 4.49
N LYS A 107 -9.28 15.80 3.74
CA LYS A 107 -8.35 16.24 2.70
C LYS A 107 -7.12 16.86 3.37
N CYS A 108 -5.97 16.25 3.15
CA CYS A 108 -4.70 16.69 3.69
C CYS A 108 -3.87 17.35 2.61
N HIS A 109 -3.37 18.55 2.88
CA HIS A 109 -2.46 19.25 1.98
C HIS A 109 -1.03 19.10 2.50
N VAL A 110 -0.19 18.34 1.79
CA VAL A 110 1.26 18.48 1.95
C VAL A 110 1.72 19.56 1.00
N ILE A 111 2.06 20.71 1.55
CA ILE A 111 2.57 21.82 0.77
C ILE A 111 4.06 21.54 0.49
N PHE A 112 4.33 20.90 -0.66
CA PHE A 112 5.69 20.57 -1.10
C PHE A 112 6.58 21.81 -1.26
N ASP A 113 6.01 22.99 -1.56
CA ASP A 113 6.73 24.27 -1.62
C ASP A 113 7.47 24.62 -0.31
N TYR A 114 7.03 24.06 0.82
CA TYR A 114 7.66 24.26 2.13
C TYR A 114 8.57 23.10 2.57
N VAL A 115 8.43 21.91 1.98
CA VAL A 115 9.24 20.73 2.30
C VAL A 115 10.57 20.75 1.53
N GLU A 116 10.59 21.29 0.32
CA GLU A 116 11.79 21.28 -0.53
C GLU A 116 12.72 22.49 -0.37
N LYS A 117 12.37 23.49 0.45
CA LYS A 117 13.20 24.70 0.61
C LYS A 117 13.18 25.21 2.04
N ASP A 118 14.28 25.85 2.42
CA ASP A 118 14.50 26.71 3.61
C ASP A 118 13.45 27.86 3.75
N SER A 119 12.35 27.82 2.99
CA SER A 119 11.26 28.78 2.88
C SER A 119 10.56 29.04 4.22
N LEU A 120 10.41 28.03 5.09
CA LEU A 120 9.78 28.22 6.41
C LEU A 120 10.65 29.00 7.40
N LYS A 121 11.97 29.07 7.21
CA LYS A 121 12.86 29.84 8.12
C LYS A 121 12.63 31.34 8.00
N ASN A 122 12.34 31.83 6.79
CA ASN A 122 12.24 33.26 6.51
C ASN A 122 10.83 33.84 6.70
N LEU A 123 9.83 33.00 6.95
CA LEU A 123 8.47 33.46 7.23
C LEU A 123 8.36 34.05 8.63
N THR A 124 7.62 35.15 8.72
CA THR A 124 7.17 35.72 9.99
C THR A 124 6.20 34.77 10.71
N VAL A 125 6.02 34.97 12.01
CA VAL A 125 5.05 34.18 12.80
C VAL A 125 3.64 34.29 12.22
N LYS A 126 3.26 35.47 11.72
CA LYS A 126 1.94 35.69 11.11
C LYS A 126 1.74 34.88 9.83
N GLU A 127 2.73 34.87 8.93
CA GLU A 127 2.65 34.09 7.68
C GLU A 127 2.64 32.59 7.97
N LYS A 128 3.38 32.13 8.98
CA LYS A 128 3.32 30.74 9.47
C LYS A 128 1.92 30.39 9.97
N LEU A 129 1.28 31.29 10.72
CA LEU A 129 -0.08 31.10 11.22
C LEU A 129 -1.12 31.14 10.10
N GLU A 130 -0.96 32.01 9.10
CA GLU A 130 -1.86 32.08 7.94
C GLU A 130 -1.78 30.82 7.07
N ILE A 131 -0.60 30.21 6.93
CA ILE A 131 -0.43 28.91 6.28
C ILE A 131 -1.16 27.82 7.08
N ILE A 132 -1.05 27.84 8.41
CA ILE A 132 -1.77 26.90 9.29
C ILE A 132 -3.29 27.09 9.15
N ASP A 133 -3.79 28.33 9.09
CA ASP A 133 -5.22 28.62 8.99
C ASP A 133 -5.81 28.32 7.61
N GLN A 134 -5.07 28.52 6.52
CA GLN A 134 -5.49 28.08 5.18
C GLN A 134 -5.58 26.55 5.09
N ASN A 135 -4.81 25.83 5.90
CA ASN A 135 -4.88 24.37 6.01
C ASN A 135 -6.01 23.86 6.90
N ASN A 136 -6.70 24.73 7.65
CA ASN A 136 -7.78 24.35 8.58
C ASN A 136 -9.17 24.30 7.94
N GLN A 137 -9.31 24.51 6.62
CA GLN A 137 -10.54 24.12 5.91
C GLN A 137 -10.51 22.61 5.62
N SER A 138 -10.57 21.80 6.68
CA SER A 138 -10.69 20.35 6.54
C SER A 138 -12.12 20.02 6.10
N GLU A 139 -12.25 19.48 4.89
CA GLU A 139 -13.46 18.76 4.51
C GLU A 139 -13.34 17.37 5.11
N ASP A 140 -14.15 17.11 6.14
CA ASP A 140 -14.21 15.81 6.82
C ASP A 140 -15.21 14.89 6.11
N PHE A 141 -14.82 13.63 5.94
CA PHE A 141 -15.64 12.59 5.31
C PHE A 141 -15.72 11.36 6.20
N ASP A 142 -16.94 10.86 6.43
CA ASP A 142 -17.19 9.63 7.20
C ASP A 142 -16.80 8.34 6.44
N ARG A 143 -16.45 8.48 5.15
CA ARG A 143 -16.08 7.38 4.24
C ARG A 143 -14.98 7.86 3.29
N MET A 144 -14.31 6.91 2.63
CA MET A 144 -13.26 7.23 1.66
C MET A 144 -13.82 8.15 0.55
N PRO A 145 -13.24 9.34 0.32
CA PRO A 145 -13.80 10.35 -0.59
C PRO A 145 -13.44 10.13 -2.06
N PHE A 146 -12.75 9.05 -2.40
CA PHE A 146 -12.32 8.74 -3.76
C PHE A 146 -12.56 7.26 -4.10
N LYS A 147 -12.38 6.92 -5.38
CA LYS A 147 -12.37 5.54 -5.87
C LYS A 147 -11.06 5.27 -6.60
N PHE A 148 -10.66 4.00 -6.68
CA PHE A 148 -9.50 3.59 -7.48
C PHE A 148 -9.80 3.73 -8.97
N GLU A 149 -8.96 4.46 -9.69
CA GLU A 149 -9.03 4.73 -11.13
C GLU A 149 -7.76 4.23 -11.83
N ARG A 150 -7.85 3.95 -13.14
CA ARG A 150 -6.77 3.30 -13.91
C ARG A 150 -5.62 4.23 -14.26
N ASP A 151 -5.91 5.51 -14.37
CA ASP A 151 -5.02 6.61 -14.72
C ASP A 151 -4.35 7.24 -13.48
N LYS A 152 -4.52 6.62 -12.31
CA LYS A 152 -3.98 7.10 -11.04
C LYS A 152 -3.10 6.07 -10.36
N VAL A 153 -2.12 6.57 -9.60
CA VAL A 153 -1.29 5.81 -8.66
C VAL A 153 -1.58 6.35 -7.27
N TYR A 154 -1.77 5.46 -6.31
CA TYR A 154 -2.10 5.80 -4.93
C TYR A 154 -0.92 5.42 -4.06
N HIS A 155 -0.34 6.38 -3.36
CA HIS A 155 0.80 6.18 -2.47
C HIS A 155 0.32 6.19 -1.02
N LEU A 156 0.36 5.04 -0.37
CA LEU A 156 -0.02 4.83 1.03
C LEU A 156 1.22 4.87 1.92
N PHE A 157 1.17 5.69 2.96
CA PHE A 157 2.23 5.85 3.96
C PHE A 157 1.63 6.17 5.34
N GLY A 158 2.47 6.10 6.38
CA GLY A 158 2.08 6.44 7.76
C GLY A 158 1.43 5.31 8.55
N LEU A 159 1.36 4.09 8.01
CA LEU A 159 0.96 2.92 8.79
C LEU A 159 2.06 2.60 9.82
N LYS A 160 1.65 2.49 11.08
CA LYS A 160 2.55 2.24 12.22
C LYS A 160 3.34 0.94 12.00
N GLY A 161 4.65 0.98 12.25
CA GLY A 161 5.50 -0.20 12.08
C GLY A 161 5.84 -0.55 10.63
N ILE A 162 5.49 0.28 9.65
CA ILE A 162 5.94 0.11 8.26
C ILE A 162 7.12 1.03 7.97
N GLU A 163 8.28 0.44 7.72
CA GLU A 163 9.46 1.11 7.18
C GLU A 163 9.38 1.11 5.65
N GLY A 164 8.58 2.00 5.06
CA GLY A 164 8.40 2.03 3.61
C GLY A 164 7.08 2.64 3.15
N SER A 165 6.68 2.31 1.94
CA SER A 165 5.55 2.88 1.22
C SER A 165 4.87 1.82 0.35
N TYR A 166 3.55 1.87 0.23
CA TYR A 166 2.82 1.04 -0.73
C TYR A 166 2.29 1.90 -1.87
N TYR A 167 2.54 1.46 -3.09
CA TYR A 167 1.95 2.02 -4.30
C TYR A 167 0.83 1.11 -4.77
N LEU A 168 -0.36 1.67 -4.95
CA LEU A 168 -1.52 0.96 -5.45
C LEU A 168 -1.91 1.50 -6.82
N SER A 169 -2.22 0.61 -7.75
CA SER A 169 -2.74 0.97 -9.07
C SER A 169 -3.67 -0.11 -9.61
N LEU A 170 -4.48 0.22 -10.62
CA LEU A 170 -5.29 -0.78 -11.32
C LEU A 170 -4.60 -1.26 -12.60
N ASP A 171 -4.59 -2.58 -12.82
CA ASP A 171 -4.16 -3.17 -14.08
C ASP A 171 -5.22 -2.97 -15.20
N SER A 172 -4.91 -3.44 -16.41
CA SER A 172 -5.83 -3.40 -17.56
C SER A 172 -7.16 -4.13 -17.35
N SER A 173 -7.21 -5.04 -16.38
CA SER A 173 -8.34 -5.89 -16.02
C SER A 173 -9.10 -5.40 -14.77
N ASN A 174 -8.76 -4.22 -14.22
CA ASN A 174 -9.30 -3.68 -12.95
C ASN A 174 -8.91 -4.45 -11.69
N ASN A 175 -7.83 -5.25 -11.75
CA ASN A 175 -7.25 -5.83 -10.54
C ASN A 175 -6.38 -4.78 -9.85
N LEU A 176 -6.44 -4.75 -8.52
CA LEU A 176 -5.58 -3.89 -7.70
C LEU A 176 -4.18 -4.51 -7.63
N ILE A 177 -3.20 -3.81 -8.19
CA ILE A 177 -1.78 -4.10 -8.01
C ILE A 177 -1.31 -3.33 -6.78
N VAL A 178 -0.55 -3.99 -5.92
CA VAL A 178 0.08 -3.41 -4.74
C VAL A 178 1.57 -3.66 -4.82
N GLU A 179 2.36 -2.59 -4.91
CA GLU A 179 3.81 -2.62 -4.94
C GLU A 179 4.33 -2.05 -3.62
N TYR A 180 5.18 -2.80 -2.94
CA TYR A 180 5.86 -2.32 -1.75
C TYR A 180 7.20 -1.69 -2.14
N PHE A 181 7.49 -0.55 -1.55
CA PHE A 181 8.74 0.17 -1.71
C PHE A 181 9.29 0.50 -0.32
N ASP A 182 10.35 -0.18 0.07
CA ASP A 182 11.06 0.00 1.35
C ASP A 182 12.03 1.19 1.37
N GLY A 183 12.16 1.92 0.26
CA GLY A 183 13.10 3.01 -0.01
C GLY A 183 14.09 3.42 1.09
N GLY A 184 15.33 2.92 0.99
CA GLY A 184 16.55 3.62 1.42
C GLY A 184 17.20 4.36 0.22
N PRO A 185 18.19 5.26 0.45
CA PRO A 185 18.73 6.13 -0.59
C PRO A 185 19.42 5.38 -1.73
N LEU A 186 19.37 5.94 -2.95
CA LEU A 186 20.40 5.73 -3.98
C LEU A 186 21.59 6.65 -3.72
#